data_AF-A0A210QA74-F1
#
_entry.id   AF-A0A210QA74-F1
#
_cell.length_a   1.000
_cell.length_b   1.000
_cell.length_c   1.000
_cell.angle_alpha   90.00
_cell.angle_beta   90.00
_cell.angle_gamma   90.00
#
_symmetry.space_group_name_H-M   'P 1'
#
loop_
_entity.id
_entity.type
_entity.pdbx_description
1 polymer ?
#
loop_
_entity_poly.entity_id
_entity_poly.type
_entity_poly.pdbx_seq_one_letter_code
_entity_poly.pdbx_strand_id
1 'polypeptide(L)'
;MSDSESDDYDVGTDEGKVRACIWASQKKLFVSAAKILLRLGFTSMEALVCIKETDLERSDLPIGQIRLVMKSVGQTFMATETVNTRQDRAGVSDPSPVDDVWTTR
;
A
#
# COMPACT_ATOMS: atom_id res chain seq x y z
N MET A 1 36.28 -28.79 15.06
CA MET A 1 35.55 -27.97 16.05
C MET A 1 34.54 -27.18 15.26
N SER A 2 33.26 -27.29 15.58
CA SER A 2 32.16 -26.71 14.82
C SER A 2 32.15 -25.20 14.98
N ASP A 3 32.29 -24.47 13.87
CA ASP A 3 31.95 -23.05 13.80
C ASP A 3 30.48 -22.90 14.19
N SER A 4 30.25 -22.23 15.31
CA SER A 4 28.93 -22.01 15.87
C SER A 4 28.21 -20.97 15.02
N GLU A 5 27.16 -21.41 14.31
CA GLU A 5 26.11 -20.57 13.74
C GLU A 5 25.52 -19.72 14.87
N SER A 6 26.04 -18.51 15.03
CA SER A 6 25.41 -17.46 15.81
C SER A 6 24.37 -16.82 14.91
N ASP A 7 23.26 -17.53 14.71
CA ASP A 7 22.02 -16.92 14.26
C ASP A 7 21.51 -16.00 15.37
N ASP A 8 22.08 -14.80 15.40
CA ASP A 8 21.56 -13.65 16.11
C ASP A 8 20.30 -13.20 15.37
N TYR A 9 19.21 -13.96 15.54
CA TYR A 9 17.89 -13.49 15.17
C TYR A 9 17.49 -12.45 16.20
N ASP A 10 17.90 -11.21 15.92
CA ASP A 10 17.42 -9.98 16.50
C ASP A 10 15.95 -10.17 16.89
N VAL A 11 15.70 -10.35 18.19
CA VAL A 11 14.37 -10.33 18.80
C VAL A 11 13.92 -8.87 18.77
N GLY A 12 13.70 -8.36 17.55
CA GLY A 12 13.19 -7.05 17.28
C GLY A 12 11.82 -6.95 17.94
N THR A 13 11.79 -6.17 19.02
CA THR A 13 10.66 -5.71 19.82
C THR A 13 9.31 -5.84 19.11
N ASP A 14 8.36 -6.49 19.79
CA ASP A 14 6.96 -6.70 19.40
C ASP A 14 6.32 -5.48 18.70
N GLU A 15 6.71 -4.27 19.10
CA GLU A 15 6.31 -2.99 18.51
C GLU A 15 6.51 -2.88 17.00
N GLY A 16 7.59 -3.45 16.44
CA GLY A 16 7.81 -3.48 14.98
C GLY A 16 6.73 -4.32 14.28
N LYS A 17 6.47 -5.52 14.81
CA LYS A 17 5.47 -6.45 14.30
C LYS A 17 4.07 -5.86 14.42
N VAL A 18 3.78 -5.17 15.52
CA VAL A 18 2.53 -4.43 15.74
C VAL A 18 2.36 -3.33 14.71
N ARG A 19 3.39 -2.51 14.47
CA ARG A 19 3.34 -1.44 13.45
C ARG A 19 3.15 -1.99 12.04
N ALA A 20 3.84 -3.07 11.67
CA ALA A 20 3.64 -3.74 10.39
C ALA A 20 2.21 -4.29 10.22
N CYS A 21 1.63 -4.86 11.29
CA CYS A 21 0.23 -5.32 11.29
C CYS A 21 -0.77 -4.17 11.16
N ILE A 22 -0.57 -3.07 11.89
CA ILE A 22 -1.41 -1.88 11.83
C ILE A 22 -1.35 -1.30 10.41
N TRP A 23 -0.15 -1.18 9.83
CA TRP A 23 0.04 -0.72 8.46
C TRP A 23 -0.70 -1.61 7.45
N ALA A 24 -0.56 -2.93 7.57
CA ALA A 24 -1.24 -3.87 6.68
C ALA A 24 -2.76 -3.74 6.77
N SER A 25 -3.29 -3.54 7.98
CA SER A 25 -4.71 -3.28 8.21
C SER A 25 -5.16 -1.96 7.59
N GLN A 26 -4.39 -0.88 7.73
CA GLN A 26 -4.69 0.43 7.13
C GLN A 26 -4.73 0.38 5.60
N LYS A 27 -3.84 -0.42 5.00
CA LYS A 27 -3.79 -0.65 3.55
C LYS A 27 -4.80 -1.68 3.07
N LYS A 28 -5.66 -2.19 3.96
CA LYS A 28 -6.69 -3.21 3.68
C LYS A 28 -6.08 -4.48 3.06
N LEU A 29 -4.86 -4.82 3.46
CA LEU A 29 -4.25 -6.09 3.11
C LEU A 29 -4.97 -7.21 3.86
N PHE A 30 -5.03 -8.38 3.24
CA PHE A 30 -5.58 -9.56 3.88
C PHE A 30 -4.72 -9.95 5.09
N VAL A 31 -5.36 -10.44 6.15
CA VAL A 31 -4.66 -10.93 7.35
C VAL A 31 -3.66 -12.03 7.00
N SER A 32 -3.95 -12.84 5.97
CA SER A 32 -3.02 -13.83 5.42
C SER A 32 -1.74 -13.20 4.89
N ALA A 33 -1.84 -12.07 4.19
CA ALA A 33 -0.68 -11.34 3.66
C ALA A 33 0.17 -10.75 4.78
N ALA A 34 -0.44 -10.13 5.80
CA ALA A 34 0.30 -9.63 6.96
C ALA A 34 1.07 -10.76 7.67
N LYS A 35 0.44 -11.93 7.86
CA LYS A 35 1.09 -13.10 8.47
C LYS A 35 2.24 -13.63 7.63
N ILE A 36 2.10 -13.65 6.30
CA ILE A 36 3.15 -14.10 5.40
C ILE A 36 4.34 -13.13 5.43
N LEU A 37 4.09 -11.82 5.43
CA LEU A 37 5.14 -10.81 5.58
C LEU A 37 5.94 -11.00 6.87
N LEU A 38 5.26 -11.25 8.00
CA LEU A 38 5.91 -11.53 9.27
C LEU A 38 6.73 -12.84 9.23
N ARG A 39 6.25 -13.89 8.55
CA ARG A 39 7.01 -15.14 8.39
C ARG A 39 8.25 -14.98 7.52
N LEU A 40 8.18 -14.10 6.52
CA LEU A 40 9.32 -13.78 5.66
C LEU A 40 10.35 -12.86 6.34
N GLY A 41 10.12 -12.46 7.59
CA GLY A 41 11.03 -11.60 8.35
C GLY A 41 10.80 -10.10 8.14
N PHE A 42 9.75 -9.70 7.41
CA PHE A 42 9.39 -8.30 7.25
C PHE A 42 8.62 -7.78 8.48
N THR A 43 9.31 -7.68 9.60
CA THR A 43 8.74 -7.35 10.92
C THR A 43 8.86 -5.87 11.29
N SER A 44 9.37 -5.01 10.42
CA SER A 44 9.54 -3.58 10.68
C SER A 44 9.17 -2.75 9.45
N MET A 45 8.91 -1.45 9.64
CA MET A 45 8.59 -0.55 8.52
C MET A 45 9.76 -0.41 7.54
N GLU A 46 10.98 -0.45 8.06
CA GLU A 46 12.22 -0.43 7.30
C GLU A 46 12.36 -1.69 6.45
N ALA A 47 12.00 -2.86 7.00
CA ALA A 47 11.99 -4.11 6.25
C ALA A 47 10.92 -4.09 5.13
N LEU A 48 9.75 -3.48 5.39
CA LEU A 48 8.69 -3.34 4.38
C LEU A 48 9.11 -2.49 3.18
N VAL A 49 9.98 -1.48 3.37
CA VAL A 49 10.54 -0.66 2.26
C VAL A 49 11.38 -1.51 1.31
N CYS A 50 12.10 -2.50 1.85
CA CYS A 50 13.04 -3.32 1.09
C CYS A 50 12.40 -4.52 0.40
N ILE A 51 11.07 -4.71 0.54
CA ILE A 51 10.35 -5.81 -0.11
C ILE A 51 10.50 -5.74 -1.63
N LYS A 52 10.92 -6.86 -2.23
CA LYS A 52 10.90 -7.05 -3.68
C LYS A 52 9.79 -8.01 -4.08
N GLU A 53 9.33 -7.88 -5.32
CA GLU A 53 8.34 -8.80 -5.89
C GLU A 53 8.83 -10.24 -5.84
N THR A 54 10.12 -10.48 -6.10
CA THR A 54 10.76 -11.80 -6.02
C THR A 54 10.70 -12.45 -4.64
N ASP A 55 10.65 -11.65 -3.57
CA ASP A 55 10.55 -12.17 -2.20
C ASP A 55 9.12 -12.66 -1.92
N LEU A 56 8.13 -12.01 -2.53
CA LEU A 56 6.72 -12.38 -2.43
C LEU A 56 6.33 -13.50 -3.40
N GLU A 57 6.98 -13.62 -4.56
CA GLU A 57 6.79 -14.73 -5.49
C GLU A 57 7.21 -16.08 -4.90
N ARG A 58 8.15 -16.06 -3.95
CA ARG A 58 8.57 -17.24 -3.18
C ARG A 58 7.59 -17.60 -2.06
N SER A 59 6.55 -16.80 -1.86
CA SER A 59 5.56 -16.99 -0.80
C SER A 59 4.27 -17.61 -1.34
N ASP A 60 3.45 -18.15 -0.45
CA ASP A 60 2.12 -18.72 -0.77
C ASP A 60 1.05 -17.66 -1.11
N LEU A 61 1.46 -16.42 -1.43
CA LEU A 61 0.52 -15.37 -1.77
C LEU A 61 0.00 -15.52 -3.20
N PRO A 62 -1.32 -15.38 -3.41
CA PRO A 62 -1.84 -15.29 -4.76
C PRO A 62 -1.33 -14.01 -5.43
N ILE A 63 -1.06 -14.08 -6.74
CA ILE A 63 -0.51 -12.98 -7.57
C ILE A 63 -1.25 -11.65 -7.36
N GLY A 64 -2.59 -11.70 -7.21
CA GLY A 64 -3.39 -10.51 -6.93
C GLY A 64 -3.05 -9.83 -5.60
N GLN A 65 -2.73 -10.60 -4.56
CA GLN A 65 -2.29 -10.07 -3.26
C GLN A 65 -0.85 -9.57 -3.32
N ILE A 66 0.05 -10.25 -4.05
CA ILE A 66 1.43 -9.80 -4.27
C ILE A 66 1.44 -8.38 -4.86
N ARG A 67 0.69 -8.17 -5.94
CA ARG A 67 0.57 -6.84 -6.57
C ARG A 67 -0.02 -5.79 -5.64
N LEU A 68 -0.99 -6.18 -4.81
CA LEU A 68 -1.60 -5.28 -3.84
C LEU A 68 -0.59 -4.86 -2.78
N VAL A 69 0.20 -5.80 -2.23
CA VAL A 69 1.26 -5.52 -1.27
C VAL A 69 2.29 -4.56 -1.87
N MET A 70 2.83 -4.87 -3.05
CA MET A 70 3.81 -4.00 -3.73
C MET A 70 3.27 -2.59 -3.97
N LYS A 71 2.01 -2.48 -4.40
CA LYS A 71 1.34 -1.19 -4.58
C LYS A 71 1.18 -0.44 -3.25
N SER A 72 0.79 -1.13 -2.18
CA SER A 72 0.64 -0.54 -0.85
C SER A 72 1.98 -0.07 -0.27
N VAL A 73 3.07 -0.81 -0.49
CA VAL A 73 4.43 -0.41 -0.12
C VAL A 73 4.82 0.86 -0.88
N GLY A 74 4.65 0.88 -2.21
CA GLY A 74 4.92 2.08 -3.02
C GLY A 74 4.10 3.31 -2.59
N GLN A 75 2.81 3.13 -2.27
CA GLN A 75 1.96 4.20 -1.74
C GLN A 75 2.31 4.65 -0.31
N THR A 76 3.11 3.88 0.42
CA THR A 76 3.51 4.26 1.78
C THR A 76 4.83 4.99 1.78
N PHE A 77 5.78 4.54 0.96
CA PHE A 77 7.16 4.99 1.02
C PHE A 77 7.58 5.83 -0.20
N MET A 78 6.87 5.74 -1.33
CA MET A 78 7.16 6.50 -2.55
C MET A 78 6.08 7.58 -2.85
N ALA A 79 5.13 7.80 -1.94
CA ALA A 79 4.01 8.71 -2.15
C ALA A 79 4.35 10.21 -2.11
N THR A 80 5.60 10.59 -2.37
CA THR A 80 6.02 12.01 -2.43
C THR A 80 5.55 12.73 -3.70
N GLU A 81 4.95 12.05 -4.69
CA GLU A 81 4.67 12.70 -6.00
C GLU A 81 3.27 12.56 -6.59
N THR A 82 2.21 12.18 -5.86
CA THR A 82 0.86 12.26 -6.48
C THR A 82 -0.28 12.52 -5.52
N VAL A 83 -0.27 13.71 -4.91
CA VAL A 83 -1.52 14.41 -4.62
C VAL A 83 -2.03 14.98 -5.94
N ASN A 84 -2.98 14.30 -6.59
CA ASN A 84 -4.05 15.01 -7.30
C ASN A 84 -5.33 14.17 -7.36
N THR A 85 -6.09 14.27 -6.27
CA THR A 85 -7.52 14.58 -6.24
C THR A 85 -8.35 14.15 -7.46
N ARG A 86 -9.05 13.01 -7.32
CA ARG A 86 -10.31 12.77 -8.03
C ARG A 86 -11.43 12.63 -7.02
N GLN A 87 -12.12 13.74 -6.74
CA GLN A 87 -13.40 13.85 -6.03
C GLN A 87 -13.80 15.33 -6.11
N ASP A 88 -14.99 15.81 -6.49
CA ASP A 88 -16.23 15.26 -7.02
C ASP A 88 -16.97 16.49 -7.62
N ARG A 89 -17.65 16.31 -8.76
CA ARG A 89 -19.05 16.69 -8.99
C ARG A 89 -19.63 17.87 -8.16
N ALA A 90 -19.80 19.03 -8.81
CA ALA A 90 -21.02 19.86 -8.85
C ALA A 90 -20.69 21.31 -9.23
N GLY A 91 -20.47 21.54 -10.52
CA GLY A 91 -20.47 22.87 -11.11
C GLY A 91 -21.25 22.79 -12.40
N VAL A 92 -22.58 22.88 -12.30
CA VAL A 92 -23.38 23.34 -13.43
C VAL A 92 -22.84 24.74 -13.76
N SER A 93 -22.11 24.84 -14.85
CA SER A 93 -21.89 26.09 -15.54
C SER A 93 -22.20 25.78 -17.00
N ASP A 94 -23.51 25.71 -17.22
CA ASP A 94 -24.23 26.21 -18.38
C ASP A 94 -23.36 26.48 -19.64
N PRO A 95 -23.41 25.60 -20.64
CA PRO A 95 -22.87 25.90 -21.95
C PRO A 95 -23.95 26.52 -22.85
N SER A 96 -23.91 27.85 -23.01
CA SER A 96 -24.04 28.61 -24.28
C SER A 96 -25.02 29.79 -24.23
N PRO A 97 -24.64 30.97 -24.77
CA PRO A 97 -25.60 32.04 -25.02
C PRO A 97 -26.43 31.66 -26.25
N VAL A 98 -27.72 31.43 -26.07
CA VAL A 98 -28.66 31.40 -27.19
C VAL A 98 -29.22 32.80 -27.36
N ASP A 99 -28.71 33.51 -28.35
CA ASP A 99 -29.46 34.57 -29.01
C ASP A 99 -30.71 33.94 -29.61
N ASP A 100 -31.89 34.17 -29.02
CA ASP A 100 -33.14 34.07 -29.75
C ASP A 100 -34.15 35.11 -29.25
N VAL A 101 -34.35 36.06 -30.16
CA VAL A 101 -35.41 37.04 -30.25
C VAL A 101 -36.78 36.34 -30.33
N TRP A 102 -37.86 37.12 -30.16
CA TRP A 102 -39.30 36.76 -30.13
C TRP A 102 -39.77 36.31 -28.73
N THR A 103 -40.60 37.06 -27.98
CA THR A 103 -42.02 37.32 -28.29
C THR A 103 -42.63 38.32 -27.29
N THR A 104 -43.24 39.39 -27.82
CA THR A 104 -44.46 40.11 -27.37
C THR A 104 -44.58 40.67 -25.95
N ARG A 105 -44.60 42.01 -25.87
CA ARG A 105 -45.77 42.72 -25.34
C ARG A 105 -45.98 44.05 -26.07
#